data_AF-A0A059CZ83-F1
#
_entry.id   AF-A0A059CZ83-F1
#
_cell.length_a   1.000
_cell.length_b   1.000
_cell.length_c   1.000
_cell.angle_alpha   90.00
_cell.angle_beta   90.00
_cell.angle_gamma   90.00
#
_symmetry.space_group_name_H-M   'P 1'
#
loop_
_entity.id
_entity.type
_entity.pdbx_description
1 polymer ?
#
loop_
_entity_poly.entity_id
_entity_poly.type
_entity_poly.pdbx_seq_one_letter_code
_entity_poly.pdbx_strand_id
1 'polypeptide(L)'
;MSSPLSSPRRSGAAHNGDERPRFFDSKAKSRCWAAAAVVPGRHPERWRRDAAGNVVCKRFCNCQGCLCFEYDHIVPFSKGGESTAENCQILQTRVNRFKSDKEAVDAAQLKGYSCDVQFTGDSGSFPLLAADAIAAS
;
A
#
# COMPACT_ATOMS: atom_id res chain seq x y z
N MET A 1 12.33 -12.16 -59.39
CA MET A 1 13.49 -11.67 -58.61
C MET A 1 13.04 -10.41 -57.90
N SER A 2 12.63 -10.53 -56.64
CA SER A 2 11.99 -9.44 -55.90
C SER A 2 13.01 -8.78 -54.98
N SER A 3 13.24 -7.48 -55.18
CA SER A 3 14.11 -6.65 -54.35
C SER A 3 13.56 -6.54 -52.92
N PRO A 4 14.39 -6.58 -51.86
CA PRO A 4 13.94 -6.30 -50.51
C PRO A 4 13.94 -4.78 -50.25
N LEU A 5 12.78 -4.27 -49.83
CA LEU A 5 12.65 -2.93 -49.26
C LEU A 5 13.41 -2.88 -47.94
N SER A 6 14.42 -2.01 -47.87
CA SER A 6 15.16 -1.73 -46.65
C SER A 6 14.26 -0.96 -45.68
N SER A 7 13.77 -1.63 -44.64
CA SER A 7 13.14 -0.96 -43.50
C SER A 7 14.19 -0.15 -42.74
N PRO A 8 13.94 1.15 -42.44
CA PRO A 8 14.86 1.91 -41.62
C PRO A 8 14.86 1.31 -40.21
N ARG A 9 16.03 0.83 -39.78
CA ARG A 9 16.30 0.51 -38.39
C ARG A 9 16.05 1.78 -37.60
N ARG A 10 14.97 1.82 -36.82
CA ARG A 10 14.70 2.87 -35.86
C ARG A 10 15.80 2.79 -34.82
N SER A 11 16.89 3.52 -35.08
CA SER A 11 17.88 3.91 -34.09
C SER A 11 17.12 4.65 -33.00
N GLY A 12 16.73 3.92 -31.96
CA GLY A 12 16.19 4.46 -30.73
C GLY A 12 17.26 5.38 -30.16
N ALA A 13 17.07 6.67 -30.42
CA ALA A 13 17.89 7.74 -29.89
C ALA A 13 18.04 7.56 -28.38
N ALA A 14 19.28 7.71 -27.92
CA ALA A 14 19.62 7.79 -26.52
C ALA A 14 18.75 8.85 -25.84
N HIS A 15 17.82 8.42 -24.99
CA HIS A 15 17.22 9.30 -23.98
C HIS A 15 18.19 9.39 -22.82
N ASN A 16 18.95 10.49 -22.79
CA ASN A 16 19.67 10.92 -21.59
C ASN A 16 18.86 12.08 -21.01
N GLY A 17 18.05 11.79 -19.98
CA GLY A 17 17.24 12.76 -19.25
C GLY A 17 16.68 12.11 -18.00
N ASP A 18 16.74 12.81 -16.87
CA ASP A 18 16.29 12.46 -15.51
C ASP A 18 14.81 12.02 -15.44
N GLU A 19 14.45 10.89 -16.05
CA GLU A 19 13.10 10.34 -15.95
C GLU A 19 12.96 9.69 -14.57
N ARG A 20 12.25 10.38 -13.67
CA ARG A 20 12.00 9.92 -12.30
C ARG A 20 11.44 8.49 -12.31
N PRO A 21 12.10 7.51 -11.66
CA PRO A 21 11.64 6.13 -11.70
C PRO A 21 10.27 6.02 -11.04
N ARG A 22 9.34 5.32 -11.69
CA ARG A 22 8.01 5.06 -11.14
C ARG A 22 8.00 4.00 -10.03
N PHE A 23 9.06 3.20 -9.93
CA PHE A 23 9.18 2.15 -8.92
C PHE A 23 10.03 2.61 -7.74
N PHE A 24 9.67 2.15 -6.54
CA PHE A 24 10.50 2.31 -5.35
C PHE A 24 11.72 1.40 -5.42
N ASP A 25 12.90 1.95 -5.11
CA ASP A 25 14.11 1.17 -4.94
C ASP A 25 14.06 0.31 -3.66
N SER A 26 15.02 -0.60 -3.48
CA SER A 26 15.03 -1.51 -2.33
C SER A 26 15.19 -0.78 -0.99
N LYS A 27 15.91 0.34 -0.99
CA LYS A 27 16.15 1.16 0.21
C LYS A 27 14.88 1.90 0.63
N ALA A 28 14.16 2.48 -0.32
CA ALA A 28 12.87 3.12 -0.14
C ALA A 28 11.83 2.12 0.35
N LYS A 29 11.73 0.93 -0.26
CA LYS A 29 10.84 -0.15 0.22
C LYS A 29 11.14 -0.54 1.67
N SER A 30 12.43 -0.69 2.01
CA SER A 30 12.84 -1.05 3.37
C SER A 30 12.47 0.04 4.40
N ARG A 31 12.70 1.31 4.06
CA ARG A 31 12.32 2.46 4.89
C ARG A 31 10.80 2.60 5.03
N CYS A 32 10.08 2.43 3.93
CA CYS A 32 8.63 2.46 3.86
C CYS A 32 8.00 1.38 4.76
N TRP A 33 8.52 0.15 4.71
CA TRP A 33 8.09 -0.92 5.62
C TRP A 33 8.38 -0.59 7.08
N ALA A 34 9.55 -0.01 7.36
CA ALA A 34 9.94 0.36 8.73
C ALA A 34 9.08 1.50 9.30
N ALA A 35 8.65 2.44 8.46
CA ALA A 35 7.80 3.57 8.81
C ALA A 35 6.35 3.18 9.10
N ALA A 36 5.85 2.07 8.53
CA ALA A 36 4.51 1.58 8.78
C ALA A 36 4.28 1.19 10.25
N ALA A 37 3.05 1.33 10.74
CA ALA A 37 2.75 1.06 12.15
C ALA A 37 2.98 -0.42 12.52
N VAL A 38 3.56 -0.66 13.69
CA VAL A 38 3.75 -2.02 14.23
C VAL A 38 2.41 -2.60 14.71
N VAL A 39 2.27 -3.92 14.61
CA VAL A 39 1.13 -4.63 15.18
C VAL A 39 1.53 -5.14 16.58
N PRO A 40 0.92 -4.63 17.67
CA PRO A 40 1.21 -5.11 19.03
C PRO A 40 1.02 -6.63 19.13
N GLY A 41 1.88 -7.29 19.89
CA GLY A 41 1.84 -8.74 20.06
C GLY A 41 2.27 -9.56 18.83
N ARG A 42 2.75 -8.93 17.75
CA ARG A 42 3.29 -9.61 16.56
C ARG A 42 4.71 -9.16 16.23
N HIS A 43 5.45 -10.03 15.54
CA HIS A 43 6.84 -9.75 15.17
C HIS A 43 6.93 -8.52 14.22
N PRO A 44 7.62 -7.44 14.60
CA PRO A 44 7.57 -6.15 13.88
C PRO A 44 8.25 -6.18 12.50
N GLU A 45 9.14 -7.13 12.26
CA GLU A 45 9.71 -7.31 10.91
C GLU A 45 8.80 -8.09 9.97
N ARG A 46 7.84 -8.86 10.51
CA ARG A 46 6.95 -9.72 9.73
C ARG A 46 5.59 -9.08 9.50
N TRP A 47 5.11 -8.31 10.47
CA TRP A 47 3.75 -7.79 10.51
C TRP A 47 3.74 -6.27 10.69
N ARG A 48 2.91 -5.59 9.90
CA ARG A 48 2.68 -4.15 9.99
C ARG A 48 1.19 -3.85 9.78
N ARG A 49 0.75 -2.67 10.21
CA ARG A 49 -0.53 -2.10 9.79
C ARG A 49 -0.29 -1.19 8.59
N ASP A 50 -1.13 -1.35 7.58
CA ASP A 50 -1.16 -0.48 6.42
C ASP A 50 -1.74 0.90 6.77
N ALA A 51 -1.73 1.84 5.83
CA ALA A 51 -2.23 3.20 6.08
C ALA A 51 -3.75 3.26 6.38
N ALA A 52 -4.50 2.20 6.06
CA ALA A 52 -5.92 2.06 6.39
C ALA A 52 -6.16 1.25 7.68
N GLY A 53 -5.10 0.86 8.39
CA GLY A 53 -5.14 0.12 9.65
C GLY A 53 -5.25 -1.41 9.51
N ASN A 54 -5.16 -1.94 8.28
CA ASN A 54 -5.25 -3.38 8.01
C ASN A 54 -3.92 -4.07 8.30
N VAL A 55 -3.99 -5.27 8.86
CA VAL A 55 -2.77 -6.06 9.13
C VAL A 55 -2.28 -6.73 7.86
N VAL A 56 -1.01 -6.49 7.53
CA VAL A 56 -0.32 -7.07 6.37
C VAL A 56 0.94 -7.83 6.80
N CYS A 57 1.37 -8.78 5.98
CA CYS A 57 2.55 -9.59 6.25
C CYS A 57 3.62 -9.40 5.17
N LYS A 58 4.87 -9.19 5.59
CA LYS A 58 6.02 -8.90 4.69
C LYS A 58 6.21 -9.94 3.59
N ARG A 59 5.89 -11.20 3.88
CA ARG A 59 6.01 -12.33 2.93
C ARG A 59 4.97 -12.26 1.79
N PHE A 60 3.86 -11.57 2.02
CA PHE A 60 2.74 -11.46 1.08
C PHE A 60 2.79 -10.12 0.32
N CYS A 61 3.95 -9.81 -0.26
CA CYS A 61 4.11 -8.65 -1.13
C CYS A 61 3.64 -9.00 -2.55
N ASN A 62 2.90 -8.10 -3.21
CA ASN A 62 2.50 -8.22 -4.61
C ASN A 62 1.66 -9.48 -4.93
N CYS A 63 0.73 -9.82 -4.02
CA CYS A 63 -0.21 -10.93 -4.19
C CYS A 63 -1.66 -10.49 -3.97
N GLN A 64 -2.60 -11.40 -4.22
CA GLN A 64 -4.01 -11.19 -3.93
C GLN A 64 -4.41 -12.01 -2.70
N GLY A 65 -4.91 -11.33 -1.68
CA GLY A 65 -5.29 -11.96 -0.43
C GLY A 65 -5.52 -10.93 0.67
N CYS A 66 -6.07 -11.39 1.78
CA CYS A 66 -6.44 -10.48 2.87
C CYS A 66 -5.24 -9.92 3.65
N LEU A 67 -4.09 -10.59 3.58
CA LEU A 67 -2.83 -10.16 4.18
C LEU A 67 -1.82 -9.61 3.17
N CYS A 68 -2.20 -9.62 1.89
CA CYS A 68 -1.33 -9.19 0.80
C CYS A 68 -1.29 -7.67 0.72
N PHE A 69 -0.12 -7.14 0.42
CA PHE A 69 0.09 -5.71 0.29
C PHE A 69 0.93 -5.37 -0.94
N GLU A 70 0.85 -4.12 -1.34
CA GLU A 70 1.66 -3.48 -2.36
C GLU A 70 2.27 -2.20 -1.79
N TYR A 71 3.39 -1.78 -2.37
CA TYR A 71 3.97 -0.45 -2.11
C TYR A 71 3.25 0.55 -3.00
N ASP A 72 2.64 1.55 -2.37
CA ASP A 72 1.82 2.56 -3.02
C ASP A 72 2.40 3.96 -2.79
N HIS A 73 2.16 4.85 -3.76
CA HIS A 73 2.52 6.25 -3.62
C HIS A 73 1.42 7.00 -2.86
N ILE A 74 1.77 7.67 -1.76
CA ILE A 74 0.83 8.52 -1.01
C ILE A 74 0.23 9.58 -1.93
N VAL A 75 1.09 10.32 -2.62
CA VAL A 75 0.76 11.17 -3.77
C VAL A 75 0.99 10.36 -5.05
N PRO A 76 -0.03 10.08 -5.87
CA PRO A 76 0.11 9.28 -7.09
C PRO A 76 1.19 9.82 -8.03
N PHE A 77 1.92 8.92 -8.69
CA PHE A 77 2.94 9.30 -9.68
C PHE A 77 2.38 10.19 -10.79
N SER A 78 1.15 9.92 -11.26
CA SER A 78 0.46 10.71 -12.28
C SER A 78 0.21 12.17 -11.88
N LYS A 79 0.30 12.47 -10.59
CA LYS A 79 0.08 13.81 -10.00
C LYS A 79 1.38 14.44 -9.51
N GLY A 80 2.53 13.91 -9.93
CA GLY A 80 3.85 14.45 -9.60
C GLY A 80 4.50 13.82 -8.37
N GLY A 81 3.89 12.79 -7.76
CA GLY A 81 4.50 12.07 -6.64
C GLY A 81 5.78 11.34 -7.04
N GLU A 82 6.83 11.49 -6.23
CA GLU A 82 8.12 10.82 -6.45
C GLU A 82 8.15 9.43 -5.80
N SER A 83 8.99 8.53 -6.32
CA SER A 83 9.17 7.18 -5.76
C SER A 83 10.19 7.16 -4.62
N THR A 84 10.01 8.05 -3.64
CA THR A 84 10.86 8.18 -2.46
C THR A 84 10.31 7.39 -1.28
N ALA A 85 11.11 7.21 -0.22
CA ALA A 85 10.65 6.51 0.98
C ALA A 85 9.54 7.27 1.70
N GLU A 86 9.57 8.60 1.60
CA GLU A 86 8.69 9.55 2.27
C GLU A 86 7.32 9.61 1.59
N ASN A 87 7.26 9.37 0.28
CA ASN A 87 6.01 9.25 -0.48
C ASN A 87 5.52 7.79 -0.61
N CYS A 88 6.16 6.86 0.09
CA CYS A 88 5.79 5.45 0.05
C CYS A 88 4.90 5.09 1.26
N GLN A 89 3.83 4.36 0.99
CA GLN A 89 3.05 3.66 2.00
C GLN A 89 2.85 2.20 1.61
N ILE A 90 2.62 1.34 2.59
CA ILE A 90 2.10 -0.01 2.33
C ILE A 90 0.58 0.06 2.38
N LEU A 91 -0.07 -0.57 1.40
CA LEU A 91 -1.52 -0.72 1.35
C LEU A 91 -1.88 -2.16 1.01
N GLN A 92 -2.91 -2.69 1.66
CA GLN A 92 -3.47 -3.98 1.28
C GLN A 92 -3.85 -3.97 -0.21
N THR A 93 -3.53 -5.02 -0.97
CA THR A 93 -3.72 -5.04 -2.44
C THR A 93 -5.14 -4.65 -2.88
N ARG A 94 -6.17 -5.11 -2.16
CA ARG A 94 -7.57 -4.74 -2.47
C ARG A 94 -7.84 -3.25 -2.26
N VAL A 95 -7.35 -2.71 -1.15
CA VAL A 95 -7.46 -1.29 -0.79
C VAL A 95 -6.67 -0.43 -1.78
N ASN A 96 -5.47 -0.89 -2.19
CA ASN A 96 -4.66 -0.23 -3.19
C ASN A 96 -5.39 -0.12 -4.54
N ARG A 97 -6.03 -1.20 -5.00
CA ARG A 97 -6.85 -1.18 -6.22
C ARG A 97 -8.03 -0.22 -6.15
N PHE A 98 -8.63 -0.03 -4.97
CA PHE A 98 -9.69 0.93 -4.78
C PHE A 98 -9.19 2.38 -4.78
N LYS A 99 -8.01 2.62 -4.17
CA LYS A 99 -7.35 3.93 -4.17
C LYS A 99 -6.97 4.37 -5.58
N SER A 100 -6.33 3.50 -6.37
CA SER A 100 -5.88 3.83 -7.73
C SER A 100 -5.05 5.13 -7.73
N ASP A 101 -5.52 6.16 -8.42
CA ASP A 101 -4.94 7.49 -8.61
C ASP A 101 -5.67 8.58 -7.81
N LYS A 102 -6.59 8.18 -6.92
CA LYS A 102 -7.27 9.09 -6.01
C LYS A 102 -6.27 9.60 -4.96
N GLU A 103 -6.37 10.90 -4.69
CA GLU A 103 -5.65 11.54 -3.59
C GLU A 103 -6.57 11.69 -2.39
N ALA A 104 -5.98 11.81 -1.20
CA ALA A 104 -6.69 12.12 0.03
C ALA A 104 -7.92 11.23 0.29
N VAL A 105 -7.83 9.94 -0.06
CA VAL A 105 -8.87 8.98 0.30
C VAL A 105 -8.81 8.75 1.80
N ASP A 106 -9.93 8.98 2.48
CA ASP A 106 -10.02 8.82 3.92
C ASP A 106 -9.74 7.37 4.35
N ALA A 107 -9.03 7.20 5.47
CA ALA A 107 -8.64 5.89 5.96
C ALA A 107 -9.85 5.01 6.33
N ALA A 108 -10.96 5.59 6.79
CA ALA A 108 -12.19 4.85 7.06
C ALA A 108 -12.84 4.37 5.76
N GLN A 109 -12.79 5.20 4.71
CA GLN A 109 -13.24 4.79 3.38
C GLN A 109 -12.39 3.66 2.82
N LEU A 110 -11.05 3.74 2.96
CA LEU A 110 -10.14 2.67 2.56
C LEU A 110 -10.40 1.36 3.33
N LYS A 111 -10.67 1.45 4.64
CA LYS A 111 -11.00 0.30 5.48
C LYS A 111 -12.27 -0.42 5.03
N GLY A 112 -13.25 0.28 4.46
CA GLY A 112 -14.45 -0.33 3.89
C GLY A 112 -14.20 -1.31 2.74
N TYR A 113 -13.06 -1.21 2.05
CA TYR A 113 -12.65 -2.11 0.97
C TYR A 113 -11.63 -3.17 1.39
N SER A 114 -11.30 -3.20 2.69
CA SER A 114 -10.43 -4.22 3.27
C SER A 114 -11.14 -5.57 3.38
N CYS A 115 -10.38 -6.62 3.65
CA CYS A 115 -11.02 -7.88 4.07
C CYS A 115 -11.46 -7.78 5.53
N ASP A 116 -12.64 -8.29 5.84
CA ASP A 116 -13.07 -8.46 7.23
C ASP A 116 -12.38 -9.67 7.87
N VAL A 117 -11.14 -9.47 8.32
CA VAL A 117 -10.35 -10.47 9.04
C VAL A 117 -10.13 -9.99 10.46
N GLN A 118 -10.71 -10.71 11.41
CA GLN A 118 -10.50 -10.45 12.84
C GLN A 118 -9.26 -11.22 13.32
N PHE A 119 -8.28 -10.51 13.86
CA PHE A 119 -7.14 -11.13 14.50
C PHE A 119 -7.40 -11.28 15.99
N THR A 120 -7.31 -12.51 16.48
CA THR A 120 -7.28 -12.79 17.91
C THR A 120 -6.05 -12.10 18.50
N GLY A 121 -6.25 -11.03 19.28
CA GLY A 121 -5.19 -10.22 19.86
C GLY A 121 -5.26 -8.72 19.56
N ASP A 122 -6.17 -8.25 18.70
CA ASP A 122 -6.55 -6.83 18.68
C ASP A 122 -7.52 -6.60 19.84
N SER A 123 -7.00 -6.49 21.06
CA SER A 123 -7.75 -6.05 22.24
C SER A 123 -8.06 -4.55 22.12
N GLY A 124 -8.88 -4.20 21.12
CA GLY A 124 -9.34 -2.85 20.81
C GLY A 124 -10.86 -2.76 20.62
N SER A 125 -11.60 -3.82 20.90
CA SER A 125 -13.06 -3.79 20.96
C SER A 125 -13.56 -4.63 22.14
N PHE A 126 -13.50 -4.04 23.34
CA PHE A 126 -14.60 -4.33 24.27
C PHE A 126 -15.87 -3.77 23.60
N PRO A 127 -16.92 -4.57 23.41
CA PRO A 127 -18.21 -3.99 23.08
C PRO A 127 -18.57 -3.06 24.24
N LEU A 128 -18.80 -1.79 23.94
CA LEU A 128 -19.42 -0.82 24.83
C LEU A 128 -20.89 -1.25 25.02
N LEU A 129 -21.10 -2.35 25.75
CA LEU A 129 -22.41 -2.85 26.14
C LEU A 129 -22.66 -2.38 27.58
N ALA A 130 -23.62 -1.46 27.68
CA ALA A 130 -24.35 -1.03 28.87
C ALA A 130 -23.59 -0.21 29.93
N ALA A 131 -23.47 1.09 29.68
CA ALA A 131 -23.62 2.09 30.75
C ALA A 131 -24.95 2.79 30.51
N ASP A 132 -26.01 2.30 31.14
CA ASP A 132 -27.23 3.05 31.53
C ASP A 132 -28.27 2.05 32.05
N ALA A 133 -28.17 1.68 33.33
CA ALA A 133 -29.30 1.21 34.14
C ALA A 133 -28.88 0.88 35.59
N ILE A 134 -28.39 1.85 36.39
CA ILE A 134 -28.60 1.82 37.85
C ILE A 134 -28.70 3.26 38.36
N ALA A 135 -29.94 3.77 38.43
CA ALA A 135 -30.32 4.78 39.42
C ALA A 135 -31.73 4.42 39.90
N ALA A 136 -31.79 3.41 40.77
CA ALA A 136 -32.91 3.17 41.66
C ALA A 136 -32.45 3.56 43.06
N SER A 137 -32.98 4.66 43.60
CA SER A 137 -33.29 4.94 45.01
C SER A 137 -33.86 6.35 45.10
#